data_AF-A0A6C0HMB0-F1
#
_entry.id   AF-A0A6C0HMB0-F1
#
_cell.length_a   1.000
_cell.length_b   1.000
_cell.length_c   1.000
_cell.angle_alpha   90.00
_cell.angle_beta   90.00
_cell.angle_gamma   90.00
#
_symmetry.space_group_name_H-M   'P 1'
#
loop_
_entity.id
_entity.type
_entity.pdbx_description
1 polymer ?
#
loop_
_entity_poly.entity_id
_entity_poly.type
_entity_poly.pdbx_seq_one_letter_code
_entity_poly.pdbx_strand_id
1 'polypeptide(L)'
;MESIDIFATEFTENKITNDCYDNFIQSCISGNLEVVKTLVPQGANCHDINNWAVQLASGNGHLEVVKHLVVQGANIQGNDNYSLEWASRGGHLEVVKFLVSKKANVRFNSDGALRFASHNGHLEVVKYLVSQGADVQADNNFAVRWASYMGHLEVVKFLVSQEADIQADNNYAIKWASINGHLEVVKYLVSQGAPTTNISVKALNYLSFCKRME
;
A
#
# COMPACT_ATOMS: atom_id res chain seq x y z
N MET A 1 13.84 54.99 -20.12
CA MET A 1 13.50 53.72 -20.81
C MET A 1 14.77 52.89 -20.79
N GLU A 2 14.90 51.77 -20.10
CA GLU A 2 13.97 50.95 -19.31
C GLU A 2 14.80 50.33 -18.17
N SER A 3 14.46 50.62 -16.92
CA SER A 3 14.89 49.81 -15.78
C SER A 3 13.90 48.65 -15.67
N ILE A 4 14.13 47.59 -16.44
CA ILE A 4 13.34 46.35 -16.31
C ILE A 4 13.70 45.72 -14.97
N ASP A 5 12.65 45.52 -14.18
CA ASP A 5 12.64 45.15 -12.78
C ASP A 5 13.10 43.70 -12.59
N ILE A 6 14.40 43.51 -12.36
CA ILE A 6 15.06 42.20 -12.16
C ILE A 6 14.43 41.45 -10.96
N PHE A 7 13.93 42.17 -9.95
CA PHE A 7 13.25 41.58 -8.79
C PHE A 7 11.86 41.04 -9.12
N ALA A 8 11.11 41.69 -10.03
CA ALA A 8 9.81 41.19 -10.47
C ALA A 8 9.96 39.95 -11.37
N THR A 9 11.08 39.82 -12.10
CA THR A 9 11.36 38.65 -12.96
C THR A 9 11.69 37.42 -12.13
N GLU A 10 12.55 37.53 -11.10
CA GLU A 10 12.83 36.42 -10.17
C GLU A 10 11.60 35.98 -9.37
N PHE A 11 10.76 36.92 -8.91
CA PHE A 11 9.55 36.57 -8.14
C PHE A 11 8.47 35.91 -9.01
N THR A 12 8.38 36.27 -10.30
CA THR A 12 7.43 35.66 -11.24
C THR A 12 7.91 34.32 -11.77
N GLU A 13 9.20 34.16 -12.09
CA GLU A 13 9.78 32.86 -12.44
C GLU A 13 9.61 31.84 -11.32
N ASN A 14 9.89 32.22 -10.07
CA ASN A 14 9.78 31.33 -8.91
C ASN A 14 8.31 30.94 -8.59
N LYS A 15 7.35 31.81 -8.92
CA LYS A 15 5.91 31.52 -8.80
C LYS A 15 5.42 30.62 -9.94
N ILE A 16 5.86 30.88 -11.18
CA ILE A 16 5.52 30.06 -12.36
C ILE A 16 6.10 28.65 -12.22
N THR A 17 7.32 28.48 -11.67
CA THR A 17 7.90 27.16 -11.41
C THR A 17 7.12 26.38 -10.36
N ASN A 18 6.62 27.04 -9.31
CA ASN A 18 5.80 26.40 -8.28
C ASN A 18 4.39 26.05 -8.79
N ASP A 19 3.74 26.93 -9.56
CA ASP A 19 2.43 26.66 -10.16
C ASP A 19 2.51 25.54 -11.22
N CYS A 20 3.59 25.49 -12.01
CA CYS A 20 3.82 24.41 -12.98
C CYS A 20 4.08 23.06 -12.28
N TYR A 21 4.85 23.09 -11.18
CA TYR A 21 5.08 21.93 -10.32
C TYR A 21 3.78 21.39 -9.71
N ASP A 22 2.96 22.25 -9.11
CA ASP A 22 1.70 21.86 -8.50
C ASP A 22 0.75 21.30 -9.57
N ASN A 23 0.66 21.92 -10.74
CA ASN A 23 -0.15 21.42 -11.85
C ASN A 23 0.34 20.06 -12.36
N PHE A 24 1.66 19.84 -12.47
CA PHE A 24 2.22 18.55 -12.85
C PHE A 24 1.89 17.46 -11.81
N ILE A 25 2.11 17.73 -10.52
CA ILE A 25 1.80 16.79 -9.45
C ILE A 25 0.30 16.48 -9.39
N GLN A 26 -0.57 17.48 -9.53
CA GLN A 26 -2.03 17.28 -9.61
C GLN A 26 -2.43 16.45 -10.82
N SER A 27 -1.78 16.62 -11.97
CA SER A 27 -2.01 15.78 -13.14
C SER A 27 -1.63 14.31 -12.90
N CYS A 28 -0.57 14.06 -12.11
CA CYS A 28 -0.17 12.72 -11.71
C CYS A 28 -1.15 12.08 -10.71
N ILE A 29 -1.69 12.86 -9.76
CA ILE A 29 -2.69 12.42 -8.79
C ILE A 29 -4.03 12.13 -9.48
N SER A 30 -4.43 12.96 -10.44
CA SER A 30 -5.70 12.80 -11.18
C SER A 30 -5.63 11.79 -12.33
N GLY A 31 -4.43 11.35 -12.72
CA GLY A 31 -4.24 10.39 -13.81
C GLY A 31 -4.33 11.00 -15.20
N ASN A 32 -4.23 12.32 -15.32
CA ASN A 32 -4.32 13.02 -16.59
C ASN A 32 -3.01 12.91 -17.39
N LEU A 33 -2.85 11.77 -18.08
CA LEU A 33 -1.65 11.46 -18.86
C LEU A 33 -1.31 12.52 -19.91
N GLU A 34 -2.30 13.12 -20.56
CA GLU A 34 -2.05 14.12 -21.61
C GLU A 34 -1.40 15.38 -21.03
N VAL A 35 -1.84 15.82 -19.85
CA VAL A 35 -1.21 16.93 -19.13
C VAL A 35 0.16 16.54 -18.58
N VAL A 36 0.32 15.31 -18.08
CA VAL A 36 1.63 14.80 -17.63
C VAL A 36 2.66 14.84 -18.77
N LYS A 37 2.26 14.45 -19.99
CA LYS A 37 3.12 14.47 -21.18
C LYS A 37 3.52 15.88 -21.61
N THR A 38 2.65 16.87 -21.42
CA THR A 38 2.93 18.26 -21.82
C THR A 38 3.76 19.02 -20.80
N LEU A 39 3.61 18.69 -19.50
CA LEU A 39 4.24 19.39 -18.38
C LEU A 39 5.56 18.76 -17.92
N VAL A 40 6.14 17.81 -18.68
CA VAL A 40 7.39 17.12 -18.30
C VAL A 40 8.45 18.14 -17.86
N PRO A 41 8.93 18.11 -16.59
CA PRO A 41 9.89 19.09 -16.10
C PRO A 41 11.20 19.00 -16.89
N GLN A 42 11.45 19.96 -17.78
CA GLN A 42 12.73 20.08 -18.49
C GLN A 42 13.74 20.76 -17.55
N GLY A 43 14.59 19.98 -16.88
CA GLY A 43 15.68 20.53 -16.04
C GLY A 43 16.21 19.57 -14.97
N ALA A 44 17.44 19.83 -14.51
CA ALA A 44 18.29 18.94 -13.72
C ALA A 44 17.81 18.59 -12.29
N ASN A 45 16.56 18.91 -11.91
CA ASN A 45 15.95 18.54 -10.64
C ASN A 45 14.66 17.69 -10.84
N CYS A 46 14.46 17.16 -12.05
CA CYS A 46 13.30 16.34 -12.39
C CYS A 46 13.30 14.97 -11.69
N HIS A 47 14.45 14.45 -11.25
CA HIS A 47 14.51 13.09 -10.70
C HIS A 47 13.70 12.93 -9.40
N ASP A 48 13.89 13.79 -8.41
CA ASP A 48 13.16 13.70 -7.13
C ASP A 48 11.66 13.98 -7.30
N ILE A 49 11.33 14.97 -8.15
CA ILE A 49 9.96 15.31 -8.52
C ILE A 49 9.29 14.13 -9.24
N ASN A 50 9.97 13.52 -10.20
CA ASN A 50 9.47 12.37 -10.94
C ASN A 50 9.30 11.16 -10.02
N ASN A 51 10.20 10.97 -9.06
CA ASN A 51 10.09 9.87 -8.11
C ASN A 51 8.88 10.04 -7.19
N TRP A 52 8.61 11.26 -6.70
CA TRP A 52 7.40 11.55 -5.93
C TRP A 52 6.14 11.45 -6.79
N ALA A 53 6.17 11.95 -8.03
CA ALA A 53 5.07 11.81 -8.99
C ALA A 53 4.73 10.33 -9.25
N VAL A 54 5.74 9.46 -9.39
CA VAL A 54 5.54 8.00 -9.51
C VAL A 54 4.88 7.43 -8.26
N GLN A 55 5.28 7.83 -7.05
CA GLN A 55 4.62 7.38 -5.82
C GLN A 55 3.13 7.78 -5.78
N LEU A 56 2.83 9.04 -6.06
CA LEU A 56 1.45 9.56 -6.07
C LEU A 56 0.59 8.88 -7.13
N ALA A 57 1.07 8.78 -8.37
CA ALA A 57 0.36 8.09 -9.44
C ALA A 57 0.17 6.61 -9.12
N SER A 58 1.16 5.97 -8.48
CA SER A 58 1.09 4.56 -8.07
C SER A 58 0.03 4.34 -6.98
N GLY A 59 -0.01 5.20 -5.98
CA GLY A 59 -0.99 5.15 -4.90
C GLY A 59 -2.42 5.48 -5.31
N ASN A 60 -2.61 6.13 -6.46
CA ASN A 60 -3.92 6.40 -7.06
C ASN A 60 -4.28 5.44 -8.22
N GLY A 61 -3.38 4.50 -8.57
CA GLY A 61 -3.67 3.45 -9.55
C GLY A 61 -3.49 3.85 -11.02
N HIS A 62 -2.85 4.98 -11.29
CA HIS A 62 -2.71 5.53 -12.65
C HIS A 62 -1.56 4.89 -13.42
N LEU A 63 -1.73 3.63 -13.81
CA LEU A 63 -0.69 2.81 -14.46
C LEU A 63 -0.05 3.48 -15.66
N GLU A 64 -0.83 4.13 -16.54
CA GLU A 64 -0.28 4.74 -17.75
C GLU A 64 0.59 5.96 -17.44
N VAL A 65 0.25 6.72 -16.40
CA VAL A 65 1.12 7.80 -15.88
C VAL A 65 2.39 7.21 -15.29
N VAL A 66 2.29 6.18 -14.46
CA VAL A 66 3.46 5.49 -13.88
C VAL A 66 4.40 4.97 -14.97
N LYS A 67 3.87 4.29 -15.99
CA LYS A 67 4.65 3.81 -17.15
C LYS A 67 5.35 4.97 -17.86
N HIS A 68 4.64 6.05 -18.13
CA HIS A 68 5.21 7.21 -18.82
C HIS A 68 6.37 7.83 -18.03
N LEU A 69 6.18 8.09 -16.74
CA LEU A 69 7.21 8.65 -15.87
C LEU A 69 8.45 7.76 -15.79
N VAL A 70 8.28 6.44 -15.73
CA VAL A 70 9.38 5.47 -15.74
C VAL A 70 10.15 5.50 -17.06
N VAL A 71 9.46 5.63 -18.20
CA VAL A 71 10.12 5.79 -19.51
C VAL A 71 10.94 7.09 -19.58
N GLN A 72 10.48 8.16 -18.92
CA GLN A 72 11.21 9.43 -18.82
C GLN A 72 12.40 9.39 -17.84
N GLY A 73 12.73 8.22 -17.27
CA GLY A 73 13.88 8.06 -16.39
C GLY A 73 13.59 8.30 -14.90
N ALA A 74 12.32 8.28 -14.49
CA ALA A 74 11.99 8.21 -13.07
C ALA A 74 12.60 6.95 -12.44
N ASN A 75 13.30 7.11 -11.32
CA ASN A 75 14.00 6.01 -10.68
C ASN A 75 13.07 5.30 -9.69
N ILE A 76 12.50 4.17 -10.11
CA ILE A 76 11.65 3.34 -9.26
C ILE A 76 12.41 2.79 -8.05
N GLN A 77 13.71 2.48 -8.22
CA GLN A 77 14.52 1.85 -7.19
C GLN A 77 15.18 2.86 -6.24
N GLY A 78 15.41 4.09 -6.72
CA GLY A 78 16.10 5.15 -5.97
C GLY A 78 15.23 5.86 -4.93
N ASN A 79 13.93 5.57 -4.89
CA ASN A 79 13.01 6.16 -3.93
C ASN A 79 12.41 5.11 -2.99
N ASP A 80 13.29 4.21 -2.52
CA ASP A 80 13.01 3.26 -1.44
C ASP A 80 11.77 2.38 -1.67
N ASN A 81 11.37 2.09 -2.92
CA ASN A 81 10.18 1.26 -3.24
C ASN A 81 8.86 1.72 -2.59
N TYR A 82 8.76 2.95 -2.09
CA TYR A 82 7.52 3.50 -1.53
C TYR A 82 6.35 3.48 -2.53
N SER A 83 6.63 3.58 -3.83
CA SER A 83 5.61 3.44 -4.88
C SER A 83 4.91 2.08 -4.84
N LEU A 84 5.65 1.01 -4.52
CA LEU A 84 5.09 -0.34 -4.37
C LEU A 84 4.20 -0.42 -3.13
N GLU A 85 4.62 0.16 -2.01
CA GLU A 85 3.82 0.24 -0.79
C GLU A 85 2.52 1.01 -1.02
N TRP A 86 2.58 2.16 -1.68
CA TRP A 86 1.41 3.01 -1.94
C TRP A 86 0.44 2.36 -2.92
N ALA A 87 0.93 1.76 -4.00
CA ALA A 87 0.10 0.97 -4.91
C ALA A 87 -0.57 -0.21 -4.20
N SER A 88 0.16 -0.86 -3.29
CA SER A 88 -0.36 -1.99 -2.52
C SER A 88 -1.40 -1.56 -1.49
N ARG A 89 -1.20 -0.40 -0.85
CA ARG A 89 -2.15 0.25 0.05
C ARG A 89 -3.47 0.61 -0.65
N GLY A 90 -3.41 1.08 -1.90
CA GLY A 90 -4.58 1.39 -2.72
C GLY A 90 -5.19 0.20 -3.45
N GLY A 91 -4.58 -0.99 -3.37
CA GLY A 91 -5.09 -2.20 -4.01
C GLY A 91 -4.88 -2.24 -5.52
N HIS A 92 -3.99 -1.43 -6.07
CA HIS A 92 -3.79 -1.25 -7.50
C HIS A 92 -2.90 -2.36 -8.09
N LEU A 93 -3.45 -3.56 -8.23
CA LEU A 93 -2.72 -4.77 -8.64
C LEU A 93 -1.89 -4.60 -9.93
N GLU A 94 -2.43 -3.94 -10.95
CA GLU A 94 -1.71 -3.77 -12.22
C GLU A 94 -0.51 -2.82 -12.10
N VAL A 95 -0.58 -1.82 -11.21
CA VAL A 95 0.56 -0.97 -10.85
C VAL A 95 1.58 -1.80 -10.06
N VAL A 96 1.15 -2.58 -9.08
CA VAL A 96 2.02 -3.47 -8.29
C VAL A 96 2.78 -4.43 -9.21
N LYS A 97 2.10 -5.10 -10.14
CA LYS A 97 2.72 -5.99 -11.14
C LYS A 97 3.75 -5.26 -11.97
N PHE A 98 3.42 -4.07 -12.47
CA PHE A 98 4.34 -3.28 -13.26
C PHE A 98 5.59 -2.89 -12.47
N LEU A 99 5.45 -2.39 -11.23
CA LEU A 99 6.58 -2.01 -10.38
C LEU A 99 7.49 -3.20 -10.06
N VAL A 100 6.91 -4.37 -9.72
CA VAL A 100 7.69 -5.59 -9.49
C VAL A 100 8.39 -6.06 -10.77
N SER A 101 7.75 -5.94 -11.94
CA SER A 101 8.41 -6.24 -13.24
C SER A 101 9.62 -5.34 -13.53
N LYS A 102 9.65 -4.16 -12.92
CA LYS A 102 10.78 -3.22 -12.95
C LYS A 102 11.74 -3.41 -11.76
N LYS A 103 11.71 -4.59 -11.15
CA LYS A 103 12.60 -5.00 -10.05
C LYS A 103 12.44 -4.16 -8.78
N ALA A 104 11.22 -3.69 -8.49
CA ALA A 104 10.93 -3.15 -7.16
C ALA A 104 11.12 -4.24 -6.09
N ASN A 105 11.72 -3.88 -4.95
CA ASN A 105 11.99 -4.80 -3.86
C ASN A 105 10.70 -5.10 -3.06
N VAL A 106 10.17 -6.31 -3.21
CA VAL A 106 8.96 -6.78 -2.50
C VAL A 106 9.16 -6.84 -0.98
N ARG A 107 10.39 -7.09 -0.50
CA ARG A 107 10.74 -7.18 0.94
C ARG A 107 11.02 -5.82 1.59
N PHE A 108 10.91 -4.72 0.85
CA PHE A 108 11.26 -3.40 1.38
C PHE A 108 10.47 -3.08 2.67
N ASN A 109 11.14 -2.42 3.62
CA ASN A 109 10.55 -1.97 4.89
C ASN A 109 9.79 -3.07 5.65
N SER A 110 10.43 -4.24 5.78
CA SER A 110 9.84 -5.42 6.42
C SER A 110 8.52 -5.82 5.77
N ASP A 111 8.55 -5.99 4.45
CA ASP A 111 7.37 -6.38 3.65
C ASP A 111 6.22 -5.37 3.72
N GLY A 112 6.56 -4.07 3.75
CA GLY A 112 5.58 -2.99 3.91
C GLY A 112 4.43 -3.05 2.89
N ALA A 113 4.72 -3.43 1.64
CA ALA A 113 3.71 -3.64 0.61
C ALA A 113 2.67 -4.71 0.99
N LEU A 114 3.13 -5.86 1.50
CA LEU A 114 2.26 -6.94 1.98
C LEU A 114 1.45 -6.45 3.19
N ARG A 115 2.10 -5.82 4.16
CA ARG A 115 1.45 -5.29 5.37
C ARG A 115 0.31 -4.33 5.02
N PHE A 116 0.54 -3.37 4.13
CA PHE A 116 -0.48 -2.40 3.73
C PHE A 116 -1.60 -3.04 2.91
N ALA A 117 -1.29 -3.95 1.98
CA ALA A 117 -2.32 -4.68 1.23
C ALA A 117 -3.20 -5.52 2.16
N SER A 118 -2.61 -6.20 3.15
CA SER A 118 -3.34 -7.01 4.13
C SER A 118 -4.20 -6.15 5.06
N HIS A 119 -3.67 -5.02 5.53
CA HIS A 119 -4.41 -4.07 6.35
C HIS A 119 -5.64 -3.51 5.64
N ASN A 120 -5.58 -3.25 4.33
CA ASN A 120 -6.70 -2.70 3.56
C ASN A 120 -7.55 -3.78 2.86
N GLY A 121 -7.25 -5.06 3.07
CA GLY A 121 -8.08 -6.17 2.58
C GLY A 121 -7.92 -6.50 1.10
N HIS A 122 -6.84 -6.05 0.45
CA HIS A 122 -6.60 -6.23 -0.97
C HIS A 122 -6.04 -7.63 -1.29
N LEU A 123 -6.90 -8.65 -1.21
CA LEU A 123 -6.52 -10.07 -1.34
C LEU A 123 -5.69 -10.38 -2.60
N GLU A 124 -6.08 -9.86 -3.76
CA GLU A 124 -5.38 -10.17 -5.01
C GLU A 124 -3.96 -9.57 -5.04
N VAL A 125 -3.76 -8.42 -4.39
CA VAL A 125 -2.42 -7.85 -4.19
C VAL A 125 -1.62 -8.69 -3.20
N VAL A 126 -2.23 -9.12 -2.09
CA VAL A 126 -1.59 -10.00 -1.10
C VAL A 126 -1.10 -11.29 -1.75
N LYS A 127 -1.98 -11.98 -2.51
CA LYS A 127 -1.64 -13.21 -3.24
C LYS A 127 -0.47 -12.99 -4.20
N TYR A 128 -0.53 -11.92 -4.99
CA TYR A 128 0.53 -11.59 -5.91
C TYR A 128 1.85 -11.34 -5.19
N LEU A 129 1.88 -10.49 -4.16
CA LEU A 129 3.10 -10.20 -3.41
C LEU A 129 3.72 -11.47 -2.81
N VAL A 130 2.92 -12.35 -2.20
CA VAL A 130 3.40 -13.64 -1.67
C VAL A 130 3.97 -14.53 -2.78
N SER A 131 3.33 -14.59 -3.96
CA SER A 131 3.88 -15.30 -5.11
C SER A 131 5.21 -14.73 -5.63
N GLN A 132 5.48 -13.44 -5.36
CA GLN A 132 6.74 -12.77 -5.68
C GLN A 132 7.74 -12.85 -4.52
N GLY A 133 7.44 -13.69 -3.53
CA GLY A 133 8.29 -14.00 -2.41
C GLY A 133 8.02 -13.19 -1.15
N ALA A 134 6.91 -12.43 -1.01
CA ALA A 134 6.56 -11.70 0.22
C ALA A 134 6.56 -12.63 1.48
N ASP A 135 7.02 -12.15 2.64
CA ASP A 135 7.23 -12.94 3.86
C ASP A 135 6.04 -12.63 4.75
N VAL A 136 5.17 -13.62 4.89
CA VAL A 136 3.93 -13.50 5.65
C VAL A 136 4.18 -13.36 7.15
N GLN A 137 5.37 -13.73 7.62
CA GLN A 137 5.78 -13.69 9.03
C GLN A 137 6.57 -12.43 9.40
N ALA A 138 6.90 -11.58 8.44
CA ALA A 138 7.62 -10.33 8.66
C ALA A 138 6.93 -9.42 9.71
N ASP A 139 7.74 -8.67 10.45
CA ASP A 139 7.29 -7.73 11.49
C ASP A 139 6.33 -8.38 12.50
N ASN A 140 6.74 -9.54 13.03
CA ASN A 140 5.94 -10.37 13.94
C ASN A 140 4.56 -10.70 13.36
N ASN A 141 4.51 -11.24 12.14
CA ASN A 141 3.26 -11.61 11.46
C ASN A 141 2.27 -10.43 11.35
N PHE A 142 2.77 -9.22 11.07
CA PHE A 142 1.95 -8.01 11.01
C PHE A 142 0.75 -8.19 10.07
N ALA A 143 0.97 -8.79 8.90
CA ALA A 143 -0.04 -8.95 7.86
C ALA A 143 -1.32 -9.64 8.38
N VAL A 144 -1.20 -10.79 9.05
CA VAL A 144 -2.36 -11.54 9.55
C VAL A 144 -2.99 -10.85 10.76
N ARG A 145 -2.19 -10.21 11.63
CA ARG A 145 -2.70 -9.46 12.79
C ARG A 145 -3.57 -8.28 12.36
N TRP A 146 -3.12 -7.49 11.39
CA TRP A 146 -3.86 -6.31 10.93
C TRP A 146 -5.03 -6.65 10.01
N ALA A 147 -4.90 -7.67 9.15
CA ALA A 147 -6.06 -8.21 8.43
C ALA A 147 -7.14 -8.70 9.39
N SER A 148 -6.75 -9.30 10.53
CA SER A 148 -7.68 -9.73 11.58
C SER A 148 -8.29 -8.55 12.34
N TYR A 149 -7.50 -7.51 12.64
CA TYR A 149 -7.97 -6.27 13.25
C TYR A 149 -9.03 -5.57 12.39
N MET A 150 -8.87 -5.56 11.06
CA MET A 150 -9.81 -4.95 10.11
C MET A 150 -10.93 -5.90 9.64
N GLY A 151 -10.91 -7.17 10.06
CA GLY A 151 -11.97 -8.13 9.74
C GLY A 151 -11.91 -8.72 8.33
N HIS A 152 -10.77 -8.64 7.64
CA HIS A 152 -10.59 -9.14 6.27
C HIS A 152 -10.41 -10.67 6.24
N LEU A 153 -11.51 -11.40 6.46
CA LEU A 153 -11.51 -12.87 6.58
C LEU A 153 -10.78 -13.59 5.45
N GLU A 154 -11.01 -13.23 4.19
CA GLU A 154 -10.40 -13.93 3.06
C GLU A 154 -8.88 -13.69 2.98
N VAL A 155 -8.41 -12.51 3.41
CA VAL A 155 -6.97 -12.25 3.57
C VAL A 155 -6.39 -13.08 4.70
N VAL A 156 -7.08 -13.14 5.85
CA VAL A 156 -6.64 -13.97 6.98
C VAL A 156 -6.55 -15.44 6.58
N LYS A 157 -7.58 -15.99 5.91
CA LYS A 157 -7.57 -17.37 5.42
C LYS A 157 -6.38 -17.64 4.52
N PHE A 158 -6.13 -16.75 3.56
CA PHE A 158 -5.00 -16.90 2.65
C PHE A 158 -3.66 -16.84 3.40
N LEU A 159 -3.44 -15.85 4.27
CA LEU A 159 -2.18 -15.74 5.02
C LEU A 159 -1.93 -16.97 5.91
N VAL A 160 -2.97 -17.50 6.56
CA VAL A 160 -2.85 -18.72 7.35
C VAL A 160 -2.55 -19.95 6.48
N SER A 161 -3.10 -20.03 5.27
CA SER A 161 -2.74 -21.11 4.34
C SER A 161 -1.31 -21.01 3.82
N GLN A 162 -0.67 -19.84 3.97
CA GLN A 162 0.75 -19.60 3.72
C GLN A 162 1.59 -19.68 4.99
N GLU A 163 1.10 -20.35 6.04
CA GLU A 163 1.82 -20.61 7.29
C GLU A 163 2.12 -19.35 8.13
N ALA A 164 1.29 -18.31 8.03
CA ALA A 164 1.35 -17.19 8.98
C ALA A 164 1.03 -17.67 10.41
N ASP A 165 1.88 -17.30 11.37
CA ASP A 165 1.68 -17.62 12.78
C ASP A 165 0.60 -16.72 13.39
N ILE A 166 -0.59 -17.31 13.60
CA ILE A 166 -1.75 -16.65 14.20
C ILE A 166 -1.61 -16.38 15.71
N GLN A 167 -0.62 -16.99 16.36
CA GLN A 167 -0.35 -16.86 17.79
C GLN A 167 0.77 -15.85 18.08
N ALA A 168 1.44 -15.35 17.04
CA ALA A 168 2.47 -14.33 17.13
C ALA A 168 2.01 -13.09 17.91
N ASP A 169 2.98 -12.45 18.55
CA ASP A 169 2.78 -11.22 19.34
C ASP A 169 1.62 -11.39 20.35
N ASN A 170 1.70 -12.42 21.19
CA ASN A 170 0.71 -12.68 22.24
C ASN A 170 -0.72 -12.85 21.71
N ASN A 171 -0.91 -13.62 20.64
CA ASN A 171 -2.22 -13.92 20.04
C ASN A 171 -3.01 -12.67 19.60
N TYR A 172 -2.34 -11.60 19.15
CA TYR A 172 -3.04 -10.36 18.81
C TYR A 172 -4.03 -10.50 17.66
N ALA A 173 -3.82 -11.42 16.71
CA ALA A 173 -4.74 -11.65 15.61
C ALA A 173 -6.17 -11.93 16.11
N ILE A 174 -6.35 -12.93 17.00
CA ILE A 174 -7.67 -13.27 17.55
C ILE A 174 -8.16 -12.21 18.54
N LYS A 175 -7.28 -11.63 19.37
CA LYS A 175 -7.66 -10.59 20.34
C LYS A 175 -8.24 -9.37 19.63
N TRP A 176 -7.57 -8.87 18.60
CA TRP A 176 -8.02 -7.70 17.83
C TRP A 176 -9.26 -7.98 17.00
N ALA A 177 -9.35 -9.13 16.33
CA ALA A 177 -10.58 -9.53 15.65
C ALA A 177 -11.76 -9.57 16.63
N SER A 178 -11.53 -10.08 17.85
CA SER A 178 -12.55 -10.19 18.87
C SER A 178 -12.98 -8.86 19.50
N ILE A 179 -12.05 -7.95 19.77
CA ILE A 179 -12.33 -6.61 20.30
C ILE A 179 -13.15 -5.79 19.29
N ASN A 180 -12.81 -5.88 18.00
CA ASN A 180 -13.53 -5.20 16.93
C ASN A 180 -14.82 -5.94 16.48
N GLY A 181 -15.11 -7.11 17.05
CA GLY A 181 -16.34 -7.84 16.78
C GLY A 181 -16.37 -8.55 15.42
N HIS A 182 -15.22 -8.85 14.83
CA HIS A 182 -15.09 -9.64 13.59
C HIS A 182 -15.27 -11.13 13.87
N LEU A 183 -16.51 -11.52 14.18
CA LEU A 183 -16.87 -12.84 14.68
C LEU A 183 -16.51 -13.99 13.72
N GLU A 184 -16.63 -13.79 12.41
CA GLU A 184 -16.21 -14.79 11.41
C GLU A 184 -14.71 -15.02 11.39
N VAL A 185 -13.91 -13.96 11.56
CA VAL A 185 -12.45 -14.08 11.70
C VAL A 185 -12.10 -14.83 12.98
N VAL A 186 -12.76 -14.49 14.10
CA VAL A 186 -12.57 -15.22 15.37
C VAL A 186 -12.91 -16.70 15.20
N LYS A 187 -14.07 -17.02 14.61
CA LYS A 187 -14.49 -18.41 14.37
C LYS A 187 -13.46 -19.17 13.53
N TYR A 188 -12.97 -18.55 12.47
CA TYR A 188 -11.91 -19.13 11.64
C TYR A 188 -10.61 -19.34 12.43
N LEU A 189 -10.09 -18.32 13.13
CA LEU A 189 -8.84 -18.46 13.90
C LEU A 189 -8.94 -19.55 14.97
N VAL A 190 -10.08 -19.68 15.64
CA VAL A 190 -10.33 -20.76 16.62
C VAL A 190 -10.35 -22.13 15.95
N SER A 191 -10.92 -22.25 14.75
CA SER A 191 -10.88 -23.52 14.00
C SER A 191 -9.46 -23.90 13.55
N GLN A 192 -8.57 -22.91 13.43
CA GLN A 192 -7.14 -23.11 13.18
C GLN A 192 -6.32 -23.30 14.47
N GLY A 193 -6.96 -23.42 15.63
CA GLY A 193 -6.30 -23.70 16.90
C GLY A 193 -5.85 -22.48 17.71
N ALA A 194 -6.26 -21.26 17.34
CA ALA A 194 -5.98 -20.09 18.16
C ALA A 194 -6.66 -20.20 19.55
N PRO A 195 -5.94 -19.88 20.64
CA PRO A 195 -6.50 -19.95 21.98
C PRO A 195 -7.58 -18.88 22.18
N THR A 196 -8.68 -19.24 22.83
CA THR A 196 -9.77 -18.31 23.16
C THR A 196 -9.48 -17.50 24.43
N THR A 197 -8.24 -17.45 24.90
CA THR A 197 -7.84 -16.69 26.09
C THR A 197 -7.89 -15.18 25.80
N ASN A 198 -8.54 -14.41 26.68
CA ASN A 198 -8.62 -12.94 26.58
C ASN A 198 -9.31 -12.41 25.31
N ILE A 199 -10.26 -13.16 24.75
CA ILE A 199 -11.17 -12.66 23.70
C ILE A 199 -12.45 -12.09 24.35
N SER A 200 -13.18 -11.22 23.65
CA SER A 200 -14.37 -10.54 24.18
C SER A 200 -15.51 -11.51 24.53
N VAL A 201 -16.31 -11.15 25.54
CA VAL A 201 -17.50 -11.93 25.96
C VAL A 201 -18.46 -12.15 24.78
N LYS A 202 -18.60 -11.14 23.91
CA LYS A 202 -19.41 -11.24 22.68
C LYS A 202 -18.90 -12.36 21.77
N ALA A 203 -17.58 -12.46 21.57
CA ALA A 203 -16.99 -13.52 20.78
C ALA A 203 -17.13 -14.89 21.44
N LEU A 204 -16.97 -15.00 22.76
CA LEU A 204 -17.21 -16.25 23.50
C LEU A 204 -18.67 -16.73 23.35
N ASN A 205 -19.63 -15.82 23.48
CA ASN A 205 -21.05 -16.12 23.30
C ASN A 205 -21.35 -16.57 21.86
N TYR A 206 -20.75 -15.91 20.87
CA TYR A 206 -20.88 -16.30 19.47
C TYR A 206 -20.35 -17.72 19.20
N LEU A 207 -19.14 -18.03 19.67
CA LEU A 207 -18.54 -19.36 19.51
C LEU A 207 -19.37 -20.46 20.21
N SER A 208 -19.90 -20.17 21.40
CA SER A 208 -20.75 -21.14 22.12
C SER A 208 -22.10 -21.35 21.43
N PHE A 209 -22.66 -20.32 20.79
CA PHE A 209 -23.84 -20.46 19.95
C PHE A 209 -23.57 -21.31 18.71
N CYS A 210 -22.46 -21.07 17.99
CA CYS A 210 -22.09 -21.88 16.81
C CYS A 210 -21.95 -23.37 17.15
N LYS A 211 -21.29 -23.70 18.26
CA LYS A 211 -21.12 -25.10 18.71
C LYS A 211 -22.42 -25.82 19.05
N ARG A 212 -23.51 -25.10 19.34
CA ARG A 212 -24.83 -25.70 19.63
C ARG A 212 -25.63 -26.01 18.37
N MET A 213 -25.21 -25.47 17.22
CA MET A 213 -25.90 -25.58 15.93
C MET A 213 -25.25 -26.62 14.99
N GLU A 214 -24.10 -27.18 15.39
CA GLU A 214 -23.38 -28.27 14.72
C GLU A 214 -23.82 -29.62 15.29
#